data_AF-A0A5E4PL88-F1
#
_entry.id   AF-A0A5E4PL88-F1
#
_cell.length_a   1.000
_cell.length_b   1.000
_cell.length_c   1.000
_cell.angle_alpha   90.00
_cell.angle_beta   90.00
_cell.angle_gamma   90.00
#
_symmetry.space_group_name_H-M   'P 1'
#
loop_
_entity.id
_entity.type
_entity.pdbx_description
1 polymer ?
#
loop_
_entity_poly.entity_id
_entity_poly.type
_entity_poly.pdbx_seq_one_letter_code
_entity_poly.pdbx_strand_id
1 'polypeptide(L)'
;MSKSSFEELLRKLSSSITGTVTKFRPCISAKEKLVVTLRYLASGCSFRELNHSFRIGHTTVREIVLKVCVAIWQNIKDIAFPQLD
;
A
#
# COMPACT_ATOMS: atom_id res chain seq x y z
N MET A 1 -14.14 2.12 -3.42
CA MET A 1 -14.12 2.33 -1.96
C MET A 1 -14.69 3.71 -1.66
N SER A 2 -15.39 3.86 -0.54
CA SER A 2 -15.75 5.18 -0.01
C SER A 2 -14.51 5.87 0.57
N LYS A 3 -14.57 7.20 0.73
CA LYS A 3 -13.49 8.00 1.33
C LYS A 3 -13.22 7.58 2.78
N SER A 4 -14.27 7.34 3.57
CA SER A 4 -14.17 6.95 4.97
C SER A 4 -13.45 5.62 5.16
N SER A 5 -13.79 4.60 4.36
CA SER A 5 -13.11 3.30 4.44
C SER A 5 -11.64 3.40 4.05
N PHE A 6 -11.28 4.29 3.11
CA PHE A 6 -9.89 4.52 2.74
C PHE A 6 -9.11 5.18 3.88
N GLU A 7 -9.68 6.18 4.55
CA GLU A 7 -9.03 6.86 5.68
C GLU A 7 -8.86 5.94 6.88
N GLU A 8 -9.84 5.09 7.17
CA GLU A 8 -9.73 4.06 8.20
C GLU A 8 -8.62 3.06 7.89
N LEU A 9 -8.57 2.56 6.65
CA LEU A 9 -7.54 1.65 6.19
C LEU A 9 -6.15 2.29 6.30
N LEU A 10 -6.01 3.53 5.84
CA LEU A 10 -4.76 4.28 5.92
C LEU A 10 -4.33 4.47 7.37
N ARG A 11 -5.24 4.83 8.28
CA ARG A 11 -4.95 5.00 9.71
C ARG A 11 -4.42 3.72 10.35
N LYS A 12 -5.02 2.56 10.03
CA LYS A 12 -4.55 1.25 10.54
C LYS A 12 -3.17 0.87 9.99
N LEU A 13 -2.90 1.16 8.71
CA LEU A 13 -1.68 0.73 8.05
C LEU A 13 -0.51 1.72 8.17
N SER A 14 -0.77 2.99 8.51
CA SER A 14 0.22 4.07 8.46
C SER A 14 1.49 3.76 9.25
N SER A 15 1.38 3.13 10.42
CA SER A 15 2.53 2.75 11.25
C SER A 15 3.45 1.73 10.55
N SER A 16 2.89 0.85 9.73
CA SER A 16 3.61 -0.26 9.07
C SER A 16 4.21 0.13 7.72
N ILE A 17 3.62 1.11 7.02
CA ILE A 17 4.01 1.46 5.63
C ILE A 17 4.71 2.82 5.51
N THR A 18 4.74 3.61 6.58
CA THR A 18 5.52 4.86 6.62
C THR A 18 7.00 4.52 6.59
N GLY A 19 7.74 5.22 5.72
CA GLY A 19 9.20 5.05 5.64
C GLY A 19 9.94 6.18 6.35
N THR A 20 11.21 5.96 6.60
CA THR A 20 12.09 6.94 7.24
C THR A 20 12.33 8.13 6.32
N VAL A 21 12.15 9.34 6.87
CA VAL A 21 12.51 10.58 6.17
C VAL A 21 14.04 10.69 6.15
N THR A 22 14.62 10.81 4.96
CA THR A 22 16.06 11.00 4.79
C THR A 22 16.36 12.41 4.30
N LYS A 23 17.55 12.93 4.59
CA LYS A 23 17.97 14.29 4.17
C LYS A 23 18.12 14.45 2.65
N PHE A 24 18.19 13.35 1.90
CA PHE A 24 18.44 13.37 0.45
C PHE A 24 17.15 13.36 -0.37
N ARG A 25 16.21 12.47 -0.02
CA ARG A 25 14.95 12.32 -0.75
C ARG A 25 13.78 12.10 0.22
N PRO A 26 12.66 12.81 0.06
CA PRO A 26 11.46 12.51 0.82
C PRO A 26 10.99 11.09 0.51
N CYS A 27 10.62 10.35 1.55
CA CYS A 27 10.03 9.03 1.38
C CYS A 27 8.64 9.17 0.76
N ILE A 28 8.27 8.21 -0.10
CA ILE A 28 6.90 8.12 -0.64
C ILE A 28 5.93 7.96 0.54
N SER A 29 4.88 8.77 0.55
CA SER A 29 3.95 8.85 1.68
C SER A 29 3.18 7.54 1.87
N ALA A 30 2.72 7.27 3.09
CA ALA A 30 1.86 6.11 3.38
C ALA A 30 0.59 6.10 2.50
N LYS A 31 0.02 7.29 2.27
CA LYS A 31 -1.15 7.49 1.40
C LYS A 31 -0.87 7.08 -0.03
N GLU A 32 0.23 7.54 -0.63
CA GLU A 32 0.60 7.18 -2.01
C GLU A 32 0.89 5.68 -2.12
N LYS A 33 1.62 5.10 -1.17
CA LYS A 33 1.89 3.65 -1.13
C LYS A 33 0.60 2.83 -1.12
N LEU A 34 -0.38 3.26 -0.32
CA LEU A 34 -1.68 2.62 -0.24
C LEU A 34 -2.44 2.74 -1.57
N VAL A 35 -2.45 3.92 -2.19
CA VAL A 35 -3.12 4.14 -3.49
C VAL A 35 -2.52 3.26 -4.59
N VAL A 36 -1.19 3.18 -4.69
CA VAL A 36 -0.50 2.33 -5.67
C VAL A 36 -0.91 0.87 -5.50
N THR A 37 -0.97 0.40 -4.25
CA THR A 37 -1.32 -0.98 -3.93
C THR A 37 -2.80 -1.28 -4.19
N LEU A 38 -3.70 -0.37 -3.83
CA LEU A 38 -5.13 -0.53 -4.13
C LEU A 38 -5.39 -0.53 -5.64
N ARG A 39 -4.65 0.29 -6.41
CA ARG A 39 -4.72 0.26 -7.88
C ARG A 39 -4.29 -1.10 -8.43
N TYR A 40 -3.23 -1.68 -7.89
CA TYR A 40 -2.80 -3.04 -8.23
C TYR A 40 -3.88 -4.08 -7.92
N LEU A 41 -4.40 -4.10 -6.68
CA LEU A 41 -5.38 -5.08 -6.22
C LEU A 41 -6.72 -4.98 -6.95
N ALA A 42 -7.16 -3.76 -7.29
CA ALA A 42 -8.44 -3.53 -7.96
C ALA A 42 -8.42 -3.84 -9.46
N SER A 43 -7.26 -3.68 -10.12
CA SER A 43 -7.17 -3.77 -11.59
C SER A 43 -6.33 -4.94 -12.10
N GLY A 44 -5.49 -5.57 -11.25
CA GLY A 44 -4.59 -6.64 -11.65
C GLY A 44 -3.47 -6.20 -12.61
N CYS A 45 -3.23 -4.90 -12.76
CA CYS A 45 -2.24 -4.35 -13.67
C CYS A 45 -0.81 -4.82 -13.34
N SER A 46 0.06 -4.84 -14.34
CA SER A 46 1.47 -5.15 -14.15
C SER A 46 2.23 -4.05 -13.38
N PHE A 47 3.36 -4.41 -12.76
CA PHE A 47 4.24 -3.42 -12.13
C PHE A 47 4.81 -2.40 -13.13
N ARG A 48 4.90 -2.76 -14.41
CA ARG A 48 5.34 -1.85 -15.48
C ARG A 48 4.34 -0.72 -15.72
N GLU A 49 3.04 -1.05 -15.74
CA GLU A 49 1.97 -0.06 -15.86
C GLU A 49 1.92 0.86 -14.64
N LEU A 50 2.07 0.31 -13.44
CA LEU A 50 2.10 1.10 -12.21
C LEU A 50 3.30 2.05 -12.16
N ASN A 51 4.49 1.60 -12.57
CA ASN A 51 5.67 2.45 -12.70
C ASN A 51 5.37 3.65 -13.62
N HIS A 52 4.79 3.39 -14.80
CA HIS A 52 4.45 4.45 -15.74
C HIS A 52 3.38 5.41 -15.20
N SER A 53 2.31 4.91 -14.58
CA SER A 53 1.22 5.74 -14.05
C SER A 53 1.63 6.60 -12.87
N PHE A 54 2.45 6.07 -11.95
CA PHE A 54 2.81 6.76 -10.71
C PHE A 54 4.20 7.42 -10.76
N ARG A 55 4.97 7.20 -11.83
CA ARG A 55 6.36 7.69 -12.00
C ARG A 55 7.29 7.25 -10.85
N ILE A 56 7.09 6.03 -10.38
CA ILE A 56 7.87 5.40 -9.31
C ILE A 56 8.67 4.24 -9.92
N GLY A 57 9.98 4.17 -9.63
CA GLY A 57 10.84 3.12 -10.17
C GLY A 57 10.28 1.72 -10.02
N HIS A 58 10.47 0.87 -11.03
CA HIS A 58 9.86 -0.46 -11.12
C HIS A 58 10.10 -1.34 -9.87
N THR A 59 11.33 -1.34 -9.35
CA THR A 59 11.69 -2.07 -8.11
C THR A 59 10.96 -1.50 -6.91
N THR A 60 10.91 -0.17 -6.79
CA THR A 60 10.22 0.53 -5.70
C THR A 60 8.71 0.26 -5.72
N VAL A 61 8.06 0.24 -6.89
CA VAL A 61 6.64 -0.13 -7.00
C VAL A 61 6.41 -1.54 -6.49
N ARG A 62 7.22 -2.50 -6.94
CA ARG A 62 7.12 -3.90 -6.50
C ARG A 62 7.27 -4.01 -4.97
N GLU A 63 8.27 -3.34 -4.40
CA GLU A 63 8.48 -3.32 -2.95
C GLU A 63 7.31 -2.69 -2.19
N ILE A 64 6.77 -1.59 -2.70
CA ILE A 64 5.60 -0.93 -2.10
C ILE A 64 4.42 -1.88 -2.06
N VAL A 65 4.08 -2.49 -3.20
CA VAL A 65 2.94 -3.42 -3.29
C VAL A 65 3.11 -4.57 -2.31
N LEU A 66 4.28 -5.21 -2.29
CA LEU A 66 4.56 -6.32 -1.37
C LEU A 66 4.45 -5.89 0.11
N LYS A 67 5.10 -4.78 0.49
CA LYS A 67 5.07 -4.28 1.87
C LYS A 67 3.66 -3.92 2.32
N VAL A 68 2.88 -3.27 1.47
CA VAL A 68 1.51 -2.88 1.80
C VAL A 68 0.59 -4.10 1.87
N CYS A 69 0.73 -5.08 0.98
CA CYS A 69 -0.03 -6.33 1.06
C CYS A 69 0.26 -7.09 2.36
N VAL A 70 1.52 -7.17 2.79
CA VAL A 70 1.88 -7.76 4.09
C VAL A 70 1.25 -6.96 5.24
N ALA A 71 1.33 -5.62 5.20
CA ALA A 71 0.72 -4.79 6.23
C ALA A 71 -0.80 -4.97 6.30
N ILE A 72 -1.49 -5.07 5.14
CA ILE A 72 -2.92 -5.38 5.05
C ILE A 72 -3.20 -6.71 5.74
N TRP A 73 -2.46 -7.76 5.40
CA TRP A 73 -2.64 -9.08 5.99
C TRP A 73 -2.48 -9.03 7.51
N GLN A 74 -1.41 -8.41 8.02
CA GLN A 74 -1.15 -8.41 9.46
C GLN A 74 -2.14 -7.57 10.28
N ASN A 75 -2.69 -6.49 9.72
CA ASN A 75 -3.54 -5.56 10.47
C ASN A 75 -5.05 -5.79 10.27
N ILE A 76 -5.45 -6.55 9.25
CA ILE A 76 -6.86 -6.62 8.82
C ILE A 76 -7.38 -8.06 8.79
N LYS A 77 -6.51 -9.08 8.75
CA LYS A 77 -6.95 -10.47 8.62
C LYS A 77 -8.02 -10.85 9.64
N ASP A 78 -7.87 -10.42 10.90
CA ASP A 78 -8.75 -10.81 12.01
C ASP A 78 -10.11 -10.10 11.96
N ILE A 79 -10.21 -9.02 11.19
CA ILE A 79 -11.45 -8.24 11.00
C ILE A 79 -12.19 -8.73 9.75
N ALA A 80 -11.45 -9.07 8.69
CA ALA A 80 -12.01 -9.37 7.38
C ALA A 80 -12.25 -10.86 7.13
N PHE A 81 -11.53 -11.74 7.82
CA PHE A 81 -11.65 -13.18 7.64
C PHE A 81 -12.08 -13.85 8.95
N PRO A 82 -13.00 -14.83 8.91
CA PRO A 82 -13.30 -15.66 10.06
C PRO A 82 -12.05 -16.45 10.45
N GLN A 83 -11.91 -16.71 11.76
CA GLN A 83 -10.86 -17.64 12.21
C GLN A 83 -11.21 -19.03 11.68
N LEU A 84 -10.24 -19.67 11.05
CA LEU A 84 -10.35 -21.07 10.64
C LEU A 84 -10.05 -21.90 11.90
N ASP A 85 -11.09 -22.53 12.45
CA ASP A 85 -10.97 -23.59 13.47
C ASP A 85 -10.30 -24.84 12.89
#